data_AF-A0A521V086-F1
#
_entry.id   AF-A0A521V086-F1
#
_cell.length_a   1.000
_cell.length_b   1.000
_cell.length_c   1.000
_cell.angle_alpha   90.00
_cell.angle_beta   90.00
_cell.angle_gamma   90.00
#
_symmetry.space_group_name_H-M   'P 1'
#
loop_
_entity.id
_entity.type
_entity.pdbx_description
1 polymer ?
#
loop_
_entity_poly.entity_id
_entity_poly.type
_entity_poly.pdbx_seq_one_letter_code
_entity_poly.pdbx_strand_id
1 'polypeptide(L)'
;MNRRDSIAAWLLLGADAVVVLPDPVLFTARKQVVELATRYLLPSVYHAREVVEIGGFLSYGASLADQFRRAAVYVDRILKGARPGDRMKRRAKGKA
;
A
#
# COMPACT_ATOMS: atom_id res chain seq x y z
N MET A 1 3.91 -20.56 -16.36
CA MET A 1 4.63 -19.99 -15.20
C MET A 1 3.65 -19.97 -14.03
N ASN A 2 3.83 -20.81 -13.01
CA ASN A 2 2.92 -20.82 -11.86
C ASN A 2 3.19 -19.62 -10.96
N ARG A 3 2.14 -19.07 -10.31
CA ARG A 3 2.22 -17.87 -9.44
C ARG A 3 3.20 -17.98 -8.27
N ARG A 4 3.73 -19.18 -7.98
CA ARG A 4 4.68 -19.46 -6.89
C ARG A 4 6.14 -19.22 -7.32
N ASP A 5 6.42 -19.27 -8.61
CA ASP A 5 7.79 -19.32 -9.12
C ASP A 5 8.30 -17.95 -9.58
N SER A 6 7.42 -16.95 -9.64
CA SER A 6 7.77 -15.62 -10.13
C SER A 6 8.81 -14.94 -9.25
N ILE A 7 8.67 -14.89 -7.92
CA ILE A 7 9.70 -14.25 -7.07
C ILE A 7 11.02 -15.03 -7.11
N ALA A 8 10.96 -16.36 -7.18
CA ALA A 8 12.15 -17.19 -7.33
C ALA A 8 12.88 -16.91 -8.67
N ALA A 9 12.13 -16.69 -9.76
CA ALA A 9 12.72 -16.31 -11.04
C ALA A 9 13.46 -14.96 -10.95
N TRP A 10 12.99 -14.02 -10.13
CA TRP A 10 13.64 -12.71 -9.98
C TRP A 10 14.98 -12.82 -9.22
N LEU A 11 15.09 -13.78 -8.28
CA LEU A 11 16.37 -14.13 -7.65
C LEU A 11 17.35 -14.71 -8.66
N LEU A 12 16.87 -15.62 -9.53
CA LEU A 12 17.69 -16.21 -10.58
C LEU A 12 18.16 -15.17 -11.62
N LEU A 13 17.47 -14.03 -11.72
CA LEU A 13 17.83 -12.89 -12.55
C LEU A 13 18.72 -11.86 -11.81
N GLY A 14 19.11 -12.11 -10.56
CA GLY A 14 20.05 -11.28 -9.79
C GLY A 14 19.42 -10.06 -9.11
N ALA A 15 18.13 -10.10 -8.78
CA ALA A 15 17.50 -9.01 -8.03
C ALA A 15 17.89 -9.04 -6.53
N ASP A 16 18.50 -7.96 -6.04
CA ASP A 16 18.89 -7.82 -4.63
C ASP A 16 17.75 -7.33 -3.72
N ALA A 17 16.69 -6.76 -4.30
CA ALA A 17 15.54 -6.21 -3.58
C ALA A 17 14.29 -6.15 -4.46
N VAL A 18 13.11 -6.02 -3.84
CA VAL A 18 11.83 -5.92 -4.54
C VAL A 18 11.05 -4.70 -4.09
N VAL A 19 10.54 -3.92 -5.05
CA VAL A 19 9.58 -2.85 -4.79
C VAL A 19 8.19 -3.31 -5.22
N VAL A 20 7.26 -3.35 -4.27
CA VAL A 20 5.87 -3.76 -4.49
C VAL A 20 5.02 -2.51 -4.71
N LEU A 21 4.71 -2.26 -5.98
CA LEU A 21 3.90 -1.13 -6.41
C LEU A 21 2.43 -1.25 -5.91
N PRO A 22 1.69 -0.13 -5.86
CA PRO A 22 0.26 -0.15 -5.58
C PRO A 22 -0.48 -0.93 -6.66
N ASP A 23 -0.99 -2.12 -6.29
CA ASP A 23 -1.78 -2.97 -7.16
C ASP A 23 -2.84 -3.72 -6.32
N PRO A 24 -4.13 -3.75 -6.73
CA PRO A 24 -5.18 -4.41 -5.97
C PRO A 24 -4.98 -5.92 -5.79
N VAL A 25 -4.41 -6.60 -6.78
CA VAL A 25 -4.17 -8.05 -6.74
C VAL A 25 -3.06 -8.36 -5.76
N LEU A 26 -1.94 -7.63 -5.83
CA LEU A 26 -0.82 -7.77 -4.90
C LEU A 26 -1.21 -7.37 -3.48
N PHE A 27 -2.04 -6.34 -3.31
CA PHE A 27 -2.52 -5.93 -1.99
C PHE A 27 -3.48 -6.96 -1.37
N THR A 28 -4.33 -7.60 -2.17
CA THR A 28 -5.20 -8.69 -1.71
C THR A 28 -4.36 -9.90 -1.29
N ALA A 29 -3.32 -10.22 -2.07
CA ALA A 29 -2.38 -11.30 -1.81
C ALA A 29 -1.21 -10.91 -0.88
N ARG A 30 -1.26 -9.77 -0.19
CA ARG A 30 -0.11 -9.19 0.55
C ARG A 30 0.55 -10.15 1.53
N LYS A 31 -0.20 -11.03 2.19
CA LYS A 31 0.37 -12.06 3.08
C LYS A 31 1.26 -13.05 2.32
N GLN A 32 0.83 -13.50 1.15
CA GLN A 32 1.60 -14.41 0.30
C GLN A 32 2.85 -13.72 -0.26
N VAL A 33 2.73 -12.44 -0.64
CA VAL A 33 3.87 -11.64 -1.12
C VAL A 33 4.92 -11.47 -0.03
N VAL A 34 4.50 -11.14 1.20
CA VAL A 34 5.40 -11.03 2.36
C VAL A 34 6.05 -12.38 2.66
N GLU A 35 5.26 -13.45 2.76
CA GLU A 35 5.80 -14.80 3.03
C GLU A 35 6.87 -15.20 1.99
N LEU A 36 6.62 -14.91 0.72
CA LEU A 36 7.53 -15.26 -0.35
C LEU A 36 8.79 -14.39 -0.34
N ALA A 37 8.67 -13.09 -0.07
CA ALA A 37 9.81 -12.19 0.09
C ALA A 37 10.68 -12.60 1.30
N THR A 38 10.06 -12.95 2.42
CA THR A 38 10.77 -13.42 3.62
C THR A 38 11.44 -14.77 3.40
N ARG A 39 10.76 -15.71 2.74
CA ARG A 39 11.31 -17.05 2.42
C ARG A 39 12.60 -16.96 1.61
N TYR A 40 12.67 -15.98 0.72
CA TYR A 40 13.82 -15.75 -0.15
C TYR A 40 14.79 -14.69 0.36
N LEU A 41 14.61 -14.21 1.59
CA LEU A 41 15.45 -13.18 2.22
C LEU A 41 15.61 -11.92 1.34
N LEU A 42 14.56 -11.54 0.62
CA LEU A 42 14.57 -10.36 -0.25
C LEU A 42 14.09 -9.12 0.53
N PRO A 43 14.94 -8.11 0.74
CA PRO A 43 14.51 -6.80 1.21
C PRO A 43 13.42 -6.26 0.29
N SER A 44 12.29 -5.85 0.89
CA SER A 44 11.10 -5.46 0.15
C SER A 44 10.51 -4.13 0.62
N VAL A 45 10.17 -3.26 -0.33
CA VAL A 45 9.54 -1.97 -0.06
C VAL A 45 8.10 -1.98 -0.57
N TYR A 46 7.16 -1.64 0.30
CA TYR A 46 5.72 -1.65 0.02
C TYR A 46 5.12 -0.25 0.04
N HIS A 47 4.05 -0.02 -0.74
CA HIS A 47 3.34 1.27 -0.74
C HIS A 47 2.43 1.47 0.49
N ALA A 48 1.97 0.40 1.12
CA ALA A 48 0.97 0.44 2.19
C ALA A 48 1.60 0.08 3.53
N ARG A 49 1.33 0.90 4.56
CA ARG A 49 1.87 0.72 5.91
C ARG A 49 1.39 -0.56 6.57
N GLU A 50 0.17 -0.97 6.23
CA GLU A 50 -0.51 -2.17 6.71
C GLU A 50 0.25 -3.46 6.32
N VAL A 51 1.18 -3.39 5.37
CA VAL A 51 2.02 -4.54 4.97
C VAL A 51 3.19 -4.75 5.93
N VAL A 52 3.68 -3.69 6.60
CA VAL A 52 4.72 -3.82 7.64
C VAL A 52 4.15 -4.49 8.88
N GLU A 53 2.88 -4.26 9.20
CA GLU A 53 2.19 -4.88 10.34
C GLU A 53 2.08 -6.41 10.24
N ILE A 54 2.20 -6.96 9.03
CA ILE A 54 2.19 -8.41 8.77
C ILE A 54 3.59 -8.98 8.50
N GLY A 55 4.66 -8.24 8.78
CA GLY A 55 6.05 -8.71 8.65
C GLY A 55 6.76 -8.31 7.35
N GLY A 56 6.19 -7.39 6.56
CA GLY A 56 6.89 -6.78 5.42
C GLY A 56 8.08 -5.93 5.88
N PHE A 57 9.15 -5.87 5.07
CA PHE A 57 10.42 -5.26 5.47
C PHE A 57 10.33 -3.74 5.68
N LEU A 58 9.89 -2.97 4.68
CA LEU A 58 9.73 -1.52 4.79
C LEU A 58 8.49 -1.05 4.01
N SER A 59 7.82 -0.01 4.47
CA SER A 59 6.81 0.69 3.66
C SER A 59 7.15 2.16 3.45
N TYR A 60 6.84 2.65 2.26
CA TYR A 60 6.90 4.07 1.93
C TYR A 60 5.67 4.46 1.11
N GLY A 61 4.69 5.05 1.80
CA GLY A 61 3.47 5.56 1.20
C GLY A 61 2.47 6.06 2.23
N ALA A 62 1.32 6.55 1.75
CA ALA A 62 0.28 7.08 2.63
C ALA A 62 -0.44 5.94 3.38
N SER A 63 -0.80 6.17 4.64
CA SER A 63 -1.65 5.22 5.39
C SER A 63 -3.01 5.12 4.70
N LEU A 64 -3.44 3.89 4.34
CA LEU A 64 -4.75 3.67 3.75
C LEU A 64 -5.85 3.94 4.78
N ALA A 65 -5.64 3.55 6.03
CA ALA A 65 -6.56 3.88 7.12
C ALA A 65 -6.81 5.40 7.26
N ASP A 66 -5.76 6.22 7.18
CA ASP A 66 -5.92 7.69 7.18
C ASP A 66 -6.67 8.20 5.94
N GLN A 67 -6.39 7.61 4.77
CA GLN A 67 -7.08 7.97 3.54
C GLN A 67 -8.57 7.64 3.62
N PHE A 68 -8.94 6.47 4.13
CA PHE A 68 -10.35 6.08 4.33
C PHE A 68 -11.05 6.95 5.38
N ARG A 69 -10.38 7.28 6.49
CA ARG A 69 -10.93 8.24 7.47
C ARG A 69 -11.23 9.60 6.83
N ARG A 70 -10.33 10.10 5.98
CA ARG A 70 -10.55 11.36 5.26
C ARG A 70 -11.66 11.22 4.21
N ALA A 71 -11.72 10.10 3.50
CA ALA A 71 -12.78 9.80 2.53
C ALA A 71 -14.16 9.79 3.20
N ALA A 72 -14.28 9.23 4.40
CA ALA A 72 -15.53 9.19 5.16
C ALA A 72 -16.12 10.58 5.44
N VAL A 73 -15.27 11.61 5.63
CA VAL A 73 -15.73 13.00 5.78
C VAL A 73 -16.42 13.50 4.51
N TYR A 74 -15.93 13.12 3.32
CA TYR A 74 -16.60 13.47 2.07
C TYR A 74 -17.93 12.73 1.92
N VAL A 75 -17.96 11.43 2.26
CA VAL A 75 -19.19 10.62 2.24
C VAL A 75 -20.24 11.23 3.16
N ASP A 76 -19.89 11.58 4.40
CA ASP A 76 -20.80 12.22 5.36
C ASP A 76 -21.41 13.52 4.80
N ARG A 77 -20.60 14.36 4.14
CA ARG A 77 -21.08 15.60 3.54
C ARG A 77 -21.99 15.39 2.34
N ILE A 78 -21.67 14.42 1.47
CA ILE A 78 -22.52 14.07 0.32
C ILE A 78 -23.86 13.55 0.80
N LEU A 79 -23.87 12.68 1.83
CA LEU A 79 -25.10 12.19 2.43
C LEU A 79 -25.93 13.31 3.09
N LYS A 80 -25.29 14.39 3.54
CA LYS A 80 -25.93 15.63 4.04
C LYS A 80 -26.31 16.62 2.94
N GLY A 81 -26.17 16.27 1.66
CA GLY A 81 -26.61 17.08 0.52
C GLY A 81 -25.56 18.04 -0.07
N ALA A 82 -24.28 17.93 0.31
CA ALA A 82 -23.21 18.68 -0.34
C ALA A 82 -22.98 18.18 -1.77
N ARG A 83 -22.72 19.09 -2.73
CA ARG A 83 -22.42 18.70 -4.11
C ARG A 83 -21.00 18.12 -4.21
N PRO A 84 -20.77 17.04 -4.97
CA PRO A 84 -19.45 16.40 -5.09
C PRO A 84 -18.30 17.32 -5.56
N GLY A 85 -18.63 18.42 -6.26
CA GLY A 85 -17.66 19.41 -6.74
C GLY A 85 -17.27 20.50 -5.73
N ASP A 86 -17.93 20.59 -4.58
CA ASP A 86 -17.65 21.63 -3.58
C ASP A 86 -16.31 21.33 -2.87
N ARG A 87 -15.22 21.93 -3.37
CA ARG A 87 -13.84 21.66 -2.94
C ARG A 87 -13.61 22.00 -1.45
N MET A 88 -13.17 21.00 -0.68
CA MET A 88 -12.60 21.19 0.65
C MET A 88 -11.11 21.49 0.52
N LYS A 89 -10.69 22.73 0.81
CA LYS A 89 -9.26 23.07 0.88
C LYS A 89 -8.64 22.36 2.09
N ARG A 90 -7.51 21.70 1.88
CA ARG A 90 -6.68 21.17 2.98
C ARG A 90 -6.33 22.33 3.90
N ARG A 91 -6.75 22.28 5.17
CA ARG A 91 -6.21 23.20 6.19
C ARG A 91 -4.70 22.92 6.27
N ALA A 92 -3.89 23.83 5.75
CA ALA A 92 -2.45 23.75 5.91
C ALA A 92 -2.16 23.73 7.42
N LYS A 93 -1.60 22.64 7.93
CA LYS A 93 -0.98 22.68 9.26
C LYS A 93 0.13 23.72 9.18
N GLY A 94 0.06 24.72 10.05
CA GLY A 94 1.03 25.80 10.14
C GLY A 94 2.44 25.27 10.27
N LYS A 95 3.36 25.93 9.54
CA LYS A 95 4.78 25.90 9.87
C LYS A 95 4.94 26.49 11.28
N ALA A 96 5.59 25.73 12.15
CA ALA A 96 6.38 26.25 13.25
C ALA A 96 7.80 25.74 13.01
#